data_AF-A0A8T5LDA5-F1
#
_entry.id   AF-A0A8T5LDA5-F1
#
_cell.length_a   1.000
_cell.length_b   1.000
_cell.length_c   1.000
_cell.angle_alpha   90.00
_cell.angle_beta   90.00
_cell.angle_gamma   90.00
#
_symmetry.space_group_name_H-M   'P 1'
#
loop_
_entity.id
_entity.type
_entity.pdbx_description
1 polymer ?
#
loop_
_entity_poly.entity_id
_entity_poly.type
_entity_poly.pdbx_seq_one_letter_code
_entity_poly.pdbx_strand_id
1 'polypeptide(L)'
;MKERNSPNDIIPAILNHLRNGSTTLSELSKDTKINRVTLSLYLDAFKKANLIKKRKNGREQIIFLNHYDDSYFDLPIRQSDKKEMKTIYAIIRRYCQLEYKKEPTKTHVYKILYELAQEENLKVPVGWYQHGHCSVLIYSGNESELMKLPYENKIKEKVQEFCKLEPVELQKQIYKKYKNKLYQFKEDIRSVEQEQINDFLMQLLKLTPQETIDVTTDFIRATMLLGWDQTKDIFFKHLWKYIATIEYKESLKNYYGDEINDLLKETIIKRKEETQYELSQRIIQYTDSKHSQDKLYQKWVKKK
;
A
#
# COMPACT_ATOMS: atom_id res chain seq x y z
N MET A 1 -33.09 -36.78 7.96
CA MET A 1 -32.10 -36.30 8.96
C MET A 1 -31.22 -35.27 8.28
N LYS A 2 -31.08 -34.05 8.82
CA LYS A 2 -30.05 -33.11 8.34
C LYS A 2 -28.69 -33.62 8.83
N GLU A 3 -27.82 -34.04 7.92
CA GLU A 3 -26.44 -34.37 8.25
C GLU A 3 -25.82 -33.20 9.03
N ARG A 4 -25.23 -33.50 10.20
CA ARG A 4 -24.47 -32.50 10.95
C ARG A 4 -23.12 -32.36 10.25
N ASN A 5 -22.85 -31.20 9.67
CA ASN A 5 -21.54 -30.89 9.10
C ASN A 5 -20.45 -31.10 10.18
N SER A 6 -19.39 -31.83 9.83
CA SER A 6 -18.24 -32.03 10.71
C SER A 6 -17.48 -30.71 10.90
N PRO A 7 -16.76 -30.50 12.02
CA PRO A 7 -15.82 -29.39 12.16
C PRO A 7 -14.84 -29.28 10.97
N ASN A 8 -14.44 -30.43 10.40
CA ASN A 8 -13.57 -30.51 9.23
C ASN A 8 -14.19 -29.94 7.95
N ASP A 9 -15.52 -29.86 7.87
CA ASP A 9 -16.23 -29.26 6.72
C ASP A 9 -16.58 -27.79 7.00
N ILE A 10 -16.92 -27.48 8.25
CA ILE A 10 -17.35 -26.14 8.69
C ILE A 10 -16.20 -25.13 8.59
N ILE A 11 -15.01 -25.46 9.11
CA ILE A 11 -13.89 -24.52 9.15
C ILE A 11 -13.47 -24.11 7.73
N PRO A 12 -13.20 -25.05 6.79
CA PRO A 12 -12.85 -24.68 5.42
C PRO A 12 -13.96 -23.92 4.71
N ALA A 13 -15.23 -24.27 4.93
CA ALA A 13 -16.36 -23.56 4.31
C ALA A 13 -16.40 -22.08 4.73
N ILE A 14 -16.23 -21.79 6.03
CA ILE A 14 -16.20 -20.41 6.54
C ILE A 14 -14.98 -19.66 5.99
N LEU A 15 -13.78 -20.25 6.11
CA LEU A 15 -12.55 -19.57 5.69
C LEU A 15 -12.52 -19.34 4.18
N ASN A 16 -12.97 -20.31 3.36
CA ASN A 16 -13.05 -20.13 1.91
C ASN A 16 -14.06 -19.07 1.51
N HIS A 17 -15.17 -18.94 2.23
CA HIS A 17 -16.11 -17.86 2.00
C HIS A 17 -15.49 -16.49 2.34
N LEU A 18 -14.87 -16.36 3.51
CA LEU A 18 -14.20 -15.12 3.92
C LEU A 18 -12.97 -14.76 3.06
N ARG A 19 -12.36 -15.73 2.38
CA ARG A 19 -11.30 -15.50 1.37
C ARG A 19 -11.81 -14.78 0.12
N ASN A 20 -13.12 -14.72 -0.10
CA ASN A 20 -13.72 -13.98 -1.23
C ASN A 20 -14.02 -12.52 -0.90
N GLY A 21 -13.88 -12.11 0.37
CA GLY A 21 -14.17 -10.76 0.83
C GLY A 21 -14.88 -10.75 2.19
N SER A 22 -15.32 -9.57 2.59
CA SER A 22 -16.13 -9.40 3.79
C SER A 22 -17.57 -9.86 3.58
N THR A 23 -18.22 -10.31 4.65
CA THR A 23 -19.61 -10.78 4.62
C THR A 23 -20.31 -10.54 5.94
N THR A 24 -21.63 -10.57 5.97
CA THR A 24 -22.40 -10.57 7.21
C THR A 24 -22.61 -11.98 7.76
N LEU A 25 -22.95 -12.10 9.05
CA LEU A 25 -23.35 -13.39 9.64
C LEU A 25 -24.55 -14.02 8.90
N SER A 26 -25.45 -13.18 8.37
CA SER A 26 -26.64 -13.60 7.63
C SER A 26 -26.26 -14.26 6.30
N GLU A 27 -25.43 -13.58 5.51
CA GLU A 27 -24.96 -14.04 4.20
C GLU A 27 -24.10 -15.29 4.35
N LEU A 28 -23.14 -15.26 5.26
CA LEU A 28 -22.27 -16.40 5.51
C LEU A 28 -23.05 -17.64 5.92
N SER A 29 -24.08 -17.50 6.76
CA SER A 29 -24.97 -18.61 7.15
C SER A 29 -25.77 -19.15 5.97
N LYS A 30 -26.26 -18.27 5.09
CA LYS A 30 -27.01 -18.63 3.89
C LYS A 30 -26.14 -19.39 2.90
N ASP A 31 -24.95 -18.87 2.62
CA ASP A 31 -24.08 -19.37 1.55
C ASP A 31 -23.36 -20.65 1.94
N THR A 32 -22.94 -20.78 3.21
CA THR A 32 -22.32 -22.01 3.73
C THR A 32 -23.35 -23.05 4.18
N LYS A 33 -24.64 -22.69 4.25
CA LYS A 33 -25.73 -23.50 4.82
C LYS A 33 -25.49 -23.93 6.28
N ILE A 34 -24.63 -23.22 7.01
CA ILE A 34 -24.33 -23.47 8.43
C ILE A 34 -25.32 -22.68 9.29
N ASN A 35 -25.84 -23.30 10.35
CA ASN A 35 -26.74 -22.63 11.30
C ASN A 35 -26.04 -21.44 11.98
N ARG A 36 -26.75 -20.31 12.13
CA ARG A 36 -26.21 -19.06 12.72
C ARG A 36 -25.62 -19.23 14.12
N VAL A 37 -26.20 -20.07 14.98
CA VAL A 37 -25.69 -20.33 16.33
C VAL A 37 -24.32 -21.01 16.25
N THR A 38 -24.23 -22.09 15.46
CA THR A 38 -22.96 -22.78 15.20
C THR A 38 -21.93 -21.84 14.59
N LEU A 39 -22.34 -21.07 13.58
CA LEU A 39 -21.47 -20.11 12.91
C LEU A 39 -20.93 -19.06 13.89
N SER A 40 -21.77 -18.52 14.79
CA SER A 40 -21.33 -17.56 15.81
C SER A 40 -20.25 -18.14 16.72
N LEU A 41 -20.41 -19.40 17.16
CA LEU A 41 -19.41 -20.09 18.00
C LEU A 41 -18.04 -20.19 17.31
N TYR A 42 -18.02 -20.62 16.03
CA TYR A 42 -16.78 -20.70 15.26
C TYR A 42 -16.16 -19.32 15.01
N LEU A 43 -16.98 -18.32 14.69
CA LEU A 43 -16.50 -16.96 14.47
C LEU A 43 -15.94 -16.33 15.77
N ASP A 44 -16.50 -16.65 16.93
CA ASP A 44 -15.93 -16.21 18.20
C ASP A 44 -14.61 -16.91 18.51
N ALA A 45 -14.47 -18.20 18.18
CA ALA A 45 -13.20 -18.91 18.26
C ALA A 45 -12.15 -18.31 17.29
N PHE A 46 -12.52 -18.04 16.03
CA PHE A 46 -11.64 -17.40 15.05
C PHE A 46 -11.22 -15.99 15.47
N LYS A 47 -12.13 -15.21 16.08
CA LYS A 47 -11.81 -13.89 16.61
C LYS A 47 -10.80 -14.00 17.76
N LYS A 48 -10.99 -14.95 18.69
CA LYS A 48 -10.04 -15.22 19.79
C LYS A 48 -8.67 -15.65 19.28
N ALA A 49 -8.64 -16.43 18.20
CA ALA A 49 -7.41 -16.84 17.52
C ALA A 49 -6.82 -15.75 16.60
N ASN A 50 -7.41 -14.54 16.58
CA ASN A 50 -6.99 -13.42 15.73
C ASN A 50 -6.99 -13.73 14.22
N LEU A 51 -7.84 -14.66 13.78
CA LEU A 51 -7.99 -15.07 12.37
C LEU A 51 -8.99 -14.19 11.62
N ILE A 52 -9.95 -13.61 12.34
CA ILE A 52 -10.97 -12.72 11.78
C ILE A 52 -11.10 -11.44 12.60
N LYS A 53 -11.54 -10.38 11.93
CA LYS A 53 -12.04 -9.16 12.55
C LYS A 53 -13.55 -9.06 12.32
N LYS A 54 -14.25 -8.52 13.31
CA LYS A 54 -15.70 -8.23 13.26
C LYS A 54 -15.91 -6.74 13.40
N ARG A 55 -16.70 -6.14 12.53
CA ARG A 55 -17.07 -4.72 12.56
C ARG A 55 -18.58 -4.55 12.60
N LYS A 56 -19.08 -3.62 13.41
CA LYS A 56 -20.49 -3.24 13.37
C LYS A 56 -20.73 -2.25 12.22
N ASN A 57 -21.71 -2.55 11.36
CA ASN A 57 -22.26 -1.61 10.39
C ASN A 57 -23.77 -1.49 10.65
N GLY A 58 -24.17 -0.43 11.36
CA GLY A 58 -25.54 -0.29 11.86
C GLY A 58 -25.94 -1.46 12.77
N ARG A 59 -26.94 -2.23 12.35
CA ARG A 59 -27.42 -3.43 13.08
C ARG A 59 -26.68 -4.71 12.71
N GLU A 60 -25.88 -4.68 11.65
CA GLU A 60 -25.20 -5.87 11.13
C GLU A 60 -23.75 -5.95 11.59
N GLN A 61 -23.20 -7.16 11.59
CA GLN A 61 -21.78 -7.41 11.81
C GLN A 61 -21.14 -7.90 10.53
N ILE A 62 -20.20 -7.11 10.02
CA ILE A 62 -19.34 -7.45 8.89
C ILE A 62 -18.13 -8.22 9.41
N ILE A 63 -17.81 -9.33 8.77
CA ILE A 63 -16.78 -10.29 9.13
C ILE A 63 -15.77 -10.36 8.00
N PHE A 64 -14.48 -10.32 8.32
CA PHE A 64 -13.39 -10.45 7.35
C PHE A 64 -12.19 -11.17 7.97
N LEU A 65 -11.34 -11.79 7.14
CA LEU A 65 -10.07 -12.37 7.60
C LEU A 65 -9.12 -11.27 8.06
N ASN A 66 -8.28 -11.59 9.05
CA ASN A 66 -7.34 -10.64 9.62
C ASN A 66 -6.02 -10.54 8.83
N HIS A 67 -5.66 -11.59 8.08
CA HIS A 67 -4.39 -11.66 7.34
C HIS A 67 -4.62 -12.25 5.94
N TYR A 68 -3.99 -11.66 4.94
CA TYR A 68 -3.98 -12.14 3.55
C TYR A 68 -2.52 -12.15 3.07
N ASP A 69 -1.87 -13.31 3.22
CA ASP A 69 -0.42 -13.50 3.02
C ASP A 69 0.12 -13.02 1.65
N ASP A 70 -0.74 -12.91 0.64
CA ASP A 70 -0.35 -12.49 -0.71
C ASP A 70 -0.88 -11.12 -1.14
N SER A 71 -1.33 -10.28 -0.21
CA SER A 71 -1.72 -8.91 -0.51
C SER A 71 -0.97 -7.85 0.30
N TYR A 72 -0.77 -6.68 -0.30
CA TYR A 72 -0.29 -5.52 0.41
C TYR A 72 -1.34 -5.05 1.42
N PHE A 73 -0.89 -4.81 2.66
CA PHE A 73 -1.72 -4.34 3.78
C PHE A 73 -2.87 -5.27 4.16
N ASP A 74 -2.76 -6.57 3.86
CA ASP A 74 -3.82 -7.53 4.17
C ASP A 74 -5.18 -7.12 3.57
N LEU A 75 -5.15 -6.51 2.40
CA LEU A 75 -6.37 -6.10 1.71
C LEU A 75 -7.01 -7.33 1.03
N PRO A 76 -8.34 -7.52 1.19
CA PRO A 76 -9.04 -8.63 0.55
C PRO A 76 -9.05 -8.47 -0.97
N ILE A 77 -8.93 -9.56 -1.71
CA ILE A 77 -9.08 -9.57 -3.17
C ILE A 77 -10.03 -10.71 -3.53
N ARG A 78 -10.98 -10.45 -4.43
CA ARG A 78 -11.88 -11.50 -4.92
C ARG A 78 -11.07 -12.61 -5.59
N GLN A 79 -11.47 -13.86 -5.41
CA GLN A 79 -10.70 -15.00 -5.97
C GLN A 79 -10.68 -15.01 -7.50
N SER A 80 -11.74 -14.53 -8.16
CA SER A 80 -11.75 -14.31 -9.62
C SER A 80 -10.62 -13.39 -10.06
N ASP A 81 -10.52 -12.24 -9.42
CA ASP A 81 -9.59 -11.17 -9.78
C ASP A 81 -8.16 -11.60 -9.44
N LYS A 82 -7.99 -12.30 -8.31
CA LYS A 82 -6.73 -12.93 -7.92
C LYS A 82 -6.25 -13.97 -8.95
N LYS A 83 -7.16 -14.80 -9.47
CA LYS A 83 -6.83 -15.78 -10.53
C LYS A 83 -6.42 -15.10 -11.82
N GLU A 84 -7.15 -14.05 -12.21
CA GLU A 84 -6.85 -13.23 -13.39
C GLU A 84 -5.48 -12.55 -13.26
N MET A 85 -5.21 -11.87 -12.14
CA MET A 85 -3.93 -11.21 -11.86
C MET A 85 -2.76 -12.19 -11.84
N LYS A 86 -2.88 -13.36 -11.19
CA LYS A 86 -1.82 -14.39 -11.21
C LYS A 86 -1.54 -14.90 -12.62
N THR A 87 -2.59 -15.03 -13.44
CA THR A 87 -2.44 -15.42 -14.84
C THR A 87 -1.73 -14.33 -15.64
N ILE A 88 -2.07 -13.05 -15.44
CA ILE A 88 -1.36 -11.92 -16.04
C ILE A 88 0.12 -11.92 -15.63
N TYR A 89 0.43 -12.13 -14.35
CA TYR A 89 1.80 -12.20 -13.83
C TYR A 89 2.61 -13.32 -14.48
N ALA A 90 2.03 -14.51 -14.61
CA ALA A 90 2.67 -15.65 -15.26
C ALA A 90 2.95 -15.37 -16.74
N ILE A 91 2.01 -14.76 -17.47
CA ILE A 91 2.17 -14.40 -18.89
C ILE A 91 3.24 -13.32 -19.06
N ILE A 92 3.26 -12.28 -18.22
CA ILE A 92 4.30 -11.25 -18.22
C ILE A 92 5.67 -11.89 -18.03
N ARG A 93 5.80 -12.76 -17.02
CA ARG A 93 7.04 -13.48 -16.73
C ARG A 93 7.50 -14.31 -17.92
N ARG A 94 6.60 -15.11 -18.50
CA ARG A 94 6.89 -15.95 -19.67
C ARG A 94 7.41 -15.11 -20.83
N TYR A 95 6.72 -14.04 -21.22
CA TYR A 95 7.17 -13.21 -22.34
C TYR A 95 8.46 -12.44 -22.03
N CYS A 96 8.65 -11.98 -20.79
CA CYS A 96 9.89 -11.31 -20.38
C CYS A 96 11.10 -12.25 -20.49
N GLN A 97 10.94 -13.50 -20.04
CA GLN A 97 11.96 -14.54 -20.18
C GLN A 97 12.21 -14.93 -21.64
N LEU A 98 11.16 -15.07 -22.45
CA LEU A 98 11.31 -15.46 -23.86
C LEU A 98 12.06 -14.40 -24.68
N GLU A 99 11.64 -13.13 -24.56
CA GLU A 99 12.12 -12.01 -25.38
C GLU A 99 13.44 -11.43 -24.86
N TYR A 100 13.57 -11.24 -23.55
CA TYR A 100 14.69 -10.52 -22.92
C TYR A 100 15.62 -11.40 -22.10
N LYS A 101 15.34 -12.70 -21.98
CA LYS A 101 16.12 -13.67 -21.19
C LYS A 101 16.33 -13.23 -19.72
N LYS A 102 15.36 -12.50 -19.15
CA LYS A 102 15.41 -12.01 -17.77
C LYS A 102 14.08 -12.17 -17.04
N GLU A 103 14.15 -12.30 -15.72
CA GLU A 103 12.97 -12.22 -14.85
C GLU A 103 12.47 -10.78 -14.74
N PRO A 104 11.15 -10.53 -14.84
CA PRO A 104 10.63 -9.19 -14.64
C PRO A 104 10.70 -8.82 -13.15
N THR A 105 11.07 -7.57 -12.87
CA THR A 105 10.95 -7.04 -11.50
C THR A 105 9.49 -6.74 -11.15
N LYS A 106 9.19 -6.59 -9.85
CA LYS A 106 7.87 -6.14 -9.38
C LYS A 106 7.40 -4.86 -10.06
N THR A 107 8.32 -3.92 -10.31
CA THR A 107 8.02 -2.69 -11.03
C THR A 107 7.48 -2.97 -12.42
N HIS A 108 8.16 -3.81 -13.21
CA HIS A 108 7.68 -4.18 -14.56
C HIS A 108 6.26 -4.77 -14.50
N VAL A 109 6.07 -5.77 -13.63
CA VAL A 109 4.78 -6.46 -13.48
C VAL A 109 3.66 -5.49 -13.13
N TYR A 110 3.87 -4.61 -12.14
CA TYR A 110 2.83 -3.70 -11.69
C TYR A 110 2.52 -2.58 -12.68
N LYS A 111 3.52 -2.09 -13.44
CA LYS A 111 3.26 -1.07 -14.48
C LYS A 111 2.51 -1.68 -15.66
N ILE A 112 2.91 -2.88 -16.10
CA ILE A 112 2.21 -3.59 -17.17
C ILE A 112 0.75 -3.89 -16.74
N LEU A 113 0.54 -4.43 -15.54
CA LEU A 113 -0.81 -4.70 -15.03
C LEU A 113 -1.66 -3.43 -15.00
N TYR A 114 -1.10 -2.29 -14.56
CA TYR A 114 -1.85 -1.04 -14.52
C TYR A 114 -2.27 -0.58 -15.91
N GLU A 115 -1.36 -0.58 -16.89
CA GLU A 115 -1.69 -0.23 -18.28
C GLU A 115 -2.79 -1.13 -18.85
N LEU A 116 -2.65 -2.44 -18.64
CA LEU A 116 -3.67 -3.41 -19.05
C LEU A 116 -5.02 -3.14 -18.37
N ALA A 117 -5.01 -2.77 -17.08
CA ALA A 117 -6.23 -2.45 -16.36
C ALA A 117 -6.95 -1.23 -16.94
N GLN A 118 -6.20 -0.23 -17.42
CA GLN A 118 -6.80 0.93 -18.09
C GLN A 118 -7.30 0.58 -19.50
N GLU A 119 -6.51 -0.14 -20.29
CA GLU A 119 -6.82 -0.45 -21.70
C GLU A 119 -7.95 -1.48 -21.84
N GLU A 120 -7.98 -2.50 -20.98
CA GLU A 120 -8.99 -3.57 -21.00
C GLU A 120 -10.11 -3.37 -19.98
N ASN A 121 -10.12 -2.23 -19.26
CA ASN A 121 -11.08 -1.94 -18.20
C ASN A 121 -11.16 -3.07 -17.14
N LEU A 122 -10.01 -3.61 -16.75
CA LEU A 122 -9.94 -4.70 -15.77
C LEU A 122 -10.28 -4.16 -14.39
N LYS A 123 -11.17 -4.87 -13.70
CA LYS A 123 -11.53 -4.57 -12.30
C LYS A 123 -10.52 -5.19 -11.36
N VAL A 124 -9.28 -4.71 -11.40
CA VAL A 124 -8.20 -5.18 -10.52
C VAL A 124 -7.81 -4.10 -9.50
N PRO A 125 -7.47 -4.47 -8.25
CA PRO A 125 -7.10 -3.52 -7.23
C PRO A 125 -5.66 -3.03 -7.42
N VAL A 126 -5.50 -1.95 -8.20
CA VAL A 126 -4.20 -1.31 -8.47
C VAL A 126 -4.30 0.17 -8.12
N GLY A 127 -3.29 0.72 -7.44
CA GLY A 127 -3.28 2.11 -7.01
C GLY A 127 -1.89 2.71 -6.90
N TRP A 128 -1.79 4.02 -6.68
CA TRP A 128 -0.51 4.71 -6.51
C TRP A 128 0.09 4.46 -5.13
N TYR A 129 1.26 3.81 -5.06
CA TYR A 129 1.99 3.59 -3.80
C TYR A 129 3.50 3.64 -4.00
N GLN A 130 4.22 4.39 -3.15
CA GLN A 130 5.68 4.57 -2.96
C GLN A 130 6.55 4.78 -4.22
N HIS A 131 6.42 3.92 -5.22
CA HIS A 131 7.12 3.86 -6.49
C HIS A 131 6.14 3.88 -7.69
N GLY A 132 4.94 4.43 -7.49
CA GLY A 132 3.90 4.62 -8.50
C GLY A 132 2.79 3.56 -8.44
N HIS A 133 2.13 3.28 -9.56
CA HIS A 133 1.19 2.16 -9.65
C HIS A 133 1.73 0.85 -9.07
N CYS A 134 0.96 0.27 -8.16
CA CYS A 134 1.22 -0.96 -7.44
C CYS A 134 -0.08 -1.76 -7.33
N SER A 135 0.02 -3.06 -7.57
CA SER A 135 -1.07 -3.98 -7.31
C SER A 135 -1.23 -4.25 -5.83
N VAL A 136 -2.46 -4.50 -5.36
CA VAL A 136 -2.71 -5.09 -4.04
C VAL A 136 -2.17 -6.51 -3.97
N LEU A 137 -2.34 -7.35 -5.00
CA LEU A 137 -1.77 -8.70 -5.05
C LEU A 137 -0.25 -8.63 -5.23
N ILE A 138 0.50 -9.25 -4.32
CA ILE A 138 1.97 -9.31 -4.34
C ILE A 138 2.42 -10.27 -5.44
N TYR A 139 3.38 -9.83 -6.27
CA TYR A 139 4.05 -10.67 -7.24
C TYR A 139 5.15 -11.46 -6.54
N SER A 140 5.07 -12.79 -6.60
CA SER A 140 6.00 -13.74 -5.98
C SER A 140 7.02 -14.33 -6.94
N GLY A 141 6.82 -14.22 -8.26
CA GLY A 141 7.75 -14.70 -9.28
C GLY A 141 7.67 -16.20 -9.56
N ASN A 142 6.66 -16.88 -9.04
CA ASN A 142 6.41 -18.31 -9.23
C ASN A 142 4.97 -18.61 -9.66
N GLU A 143 4.28 -17.62 -10.21
CA GLU A 143 2.90 -17.72 -10.65
C GLU A 143 2.78 -18.66 -11.86
N SER A 144 1.71 -19.45 -11.86
CA SER A 144 1.31 -20.32 -12.96
C SER A 144 0.15 -19.69 -13.75
N GLU A 145 0.08 -19.97 -15.05
CA GLU A 145 -1.08 -19.60 -15.86
C GLU A 145 -2.29 -20.44 -15.43
N LEU A 146 -3.37 -19.80 -14.96
CA LEU A 146 -4.54 -20.49 -14.41
C LEU A 146 -5.75 -20.47 -15.36
N MET A 147 -5.67 -19.70 -16.44
CA MET A 147 -6.70 -19.54 -17.45
C MET A 147 -6.13 -18.93 -18.73
N LYS A 148 -6.87 -19.03 -19.84
CA LYS A 148 -6.57 -18.28 -21.06
C LYS A 148 -7.18 -16.88 -20.96
N LEU A 149 -6.41 -15.85 -21.29
CA LEU A 149 -6.88 -14.46 -21.31
C LEU A 149 -7.14 -14.00 -22.75
N PRO A 150 -8.28 -13.35 -23.04
CA PRO A 150 -8.61 -12.90 -24.40
C PRO A 150 -7.68 -11.79 -24.90
N TYR A 151 -7.01 -11.08 -23.99
CA TYR A 151 -6.11 -9.96 -24.26
C TYR A 151 -4.62 -10.32 -24.11
N GLU A 152 -4.26 -11.61 -24.19
CA GLU A 152 -2.86 -12.07 -24.06
C GLU A 152 -1.88 -11.34 -25.00
N ASN A 153 -2.29 -11.05 -26.24
CA ASN A 153 -1.45 -10.32 -27.20
C ASN A 153 -1.10 -8.92 -26.70
N LYS A 154 -2.02 -8.22 -26.03
CA LYS A 154 -1.74 -6.91 -25.43
C LYS A 154 -0.75 -7.02 -24.27
N ILE A 155 -0.81 -8.11 -23.50
CA ILE A 155 0.20 -8.38 -22.46
C ILE A 155 1.59 -8.49 -23.10
N LYS A 156 1.70 -9.23 -24.22
CA LYS A 156 2.96 -9.35 -24.97
C LYS A 156 3.47 -8.00 -25.46
N GLU A 157 2.60 -7.17 -26.03
CA GLU A 157 2.94 -5.82 -26.50
C GLU A 157 3.49 -4.95 -25.35
N LYS A 158 2.83 -4.95 -24.18
CA LYS A 158 3.30 -4.20 -23.00
C LYS A 158 4.61 -4.74 -22.43
N VAL A 159 4.83 -6.05 -22.48
CA VAL A 159 6.13 -6.64 -22.13
C VAL A 159 7.22 -6.12 -23.07
N GLN A 160 6.97 -6.09 -24.38
CA GLN A 160 7.92 -5.55 -25.34
C GLN A 160 8.18 -4.05 -25.13
N GLU A 161 7.16 -3.29 -24.73
CA GLU A 161 7.29 -1.86 -24.42
C GLU A 161 8.13 -1.62 -23.15
N PHE A 162 7.83 -2.33 -22.06
CA PHE A 162 8.32 -1.96 -20.73
C PHE A 162 9.51 -2.80 -20.23
N CYS A 163 9.59 -4.08 -20.60
CA CYS A 163 10.67 -4.94 -20.08
C CYS A 163 12.04 -4.63 -20.69
N LYS A 164 12.14 -3.82 -21.74
CA LYS A 164 13.42 -3.31 -22.24
C LYS A 164 14.06 -2.21 -21.38
N LEU A 165 13.28 -1.58 -20.50
CA LEU A 165 13.72 -0.45 -19.69
C LEU A 165 14.24 -0.94 -18.33
N GLU A 166 15.08 -0.12 -17.69
CA GLU A 166 15.42 -0.36 -16.28
C GLU A 166 14.28 0.11 -15.35
N PRO A 167 14.10 -0.51 -14.16
CA PRO A 167 12.96 -0.20 -13.28
C PRO A 167 12.81 1.29 -12.92
N VAL A 168 13.93 2.00 -12.71
CA VAL A 168 13.93 3.43 -12.37
C VAL A 168 13.48 4.28 -13.56
N GLU A 169 13.91 3.92 -14.77
CA GLU A 169 13.52 4.62 -16.01
C GLU A 169 12.04 4.43 -16.29
N LEU A 170 11.55 3.19 -16.17
CA LEU A 170 10.13 2.86 -16.30
C LEU A 170 9.28 3.64 -15.29
N GLN A 171 9.71 3.75 -14.03
CA GLN A 171 9.01 4.57 -13.02
C GLN A 171 8.89 6.03 -13.47
N LYS A 172 10.00 6.65 -13.89
CA LYS A 172 10.02 8.04 -14.36
C LYS A 172 9.13 8.24 -15.59
N GLN A 173 9.14 7.31 -16.53
CA GLN A 173 8.27 7.34 -17.70
C GLN A 173 6.79 7.34 -17.30
N ILE A 174 6.40 6.45 -16.38
CA ILE A 174 5.01 6.38 -15.88
C ILE A 174 4.61 7.67 -15.15
N TYR A 175 5.48 8.25 -14.32
CA TYR A 175 5.17 9.50 -13.63
C TYR A 175 4.88 10.64 -14.63
N LYS A 176 5.66 10.73 -15.71
CA LYS A 176 5.46 11.70 -16.79
C LYS A 176 4.17 11.45 -17.57
N LYS A 177 3.94 10.20 -18.00
CA LYS A 177 2.75 9.79 -18.78
C LYS A 177 1.45 10.17 -18.09
N TYR A 178 1.36 9.91 -16.78
CA TYR A 178 0.15 10.17 -15.99
C TYR A 178 0.14 11.55 -15.31
N LYS A 179 1.10 12.43 -15.63
CA LYS A 179 1.20 13.79 -15.08
C LYS A 179 1.11 13.84 -13.56
N ASN A 180 1.59 12.80 -12.86
CA ASN A 180 1.51 12.75 -11.40
C ASN A 180 2.63 13.60 -10.79
N LYS A 181 2.30 14.88 -10.55
CA LYS A 181 3.24 15.88 -10.04
C LYS A 181 3.87 15.50 -8.71
N LEU A 182 3.11 14.88 -7.79
CA LEU A 182 3.60 14.50 -6.47
C LEU A 182 4.73 13.44 -6.55
N TYR A 183 4.58 12.45 -7.44
CA TYR A 183 5.60 11.41 -7.62
C TYR A 183 6.82 11.91 -8.41
N GLN A 184 6.61 12.78 -9.41
CA GLN A 184 7.73 13.47 -10.10
C GLN A 184 8.54 14.30 -9.09
N PHE A 185 7.85 15.11 -8.30
CA PHE A 185 8.42 15.94 -7.25
C PHE A 185 9.25 15.13 -6.23
N LYS A 186 8.78 13.95 -5.84
CA LYS A 186 9.51 13.03 -4.93
C LYS A 186 10.77 12.44 -5.56
N GLU A 187 10.90 12.39 -6.89
CA GLU A 187 12.16 12.03 -7.52
C GLU A 187 13.10 13.23 -7.62
N ASP A 188 12.57 14.41 -7.95
CA ASP A 188 13.36 15.64 -8.14
C ASP A 188 14.03 16.10 -6.84
N ILE A 189 13.36 15.93 -5.69
CA ILE A 189 13.91 16.25 -4.36
C ILE A 189 15.25 15.57 -4.04
N ARG A 190 15.53 14.41 -4.65
CA ARG A 190 16.78 13.67 -4.40
C ARG A 190 18.02 14.45 -4.84
N SER A 191 17.83 15.43 -5.72
CA SER A 191 18.89 16.21 -6.36
C SER A 191 18.80 17.70 -6.01
N VAL A 192 17.96 18.09 -5.05
CA VAL A 192 17.78 19.50 -4.65
C VAL A 192 19.00 20.01 -3.89
N GLU A 193 19.51 21.16 -4.32
CA GLU A 193 20.56 21.91 -3.61
C GLU A 193 19.98 22.67 -2.41
N GLN A 194 20.83 22.95 -1.41
CA GLN A 194 20.43 23.61 -0.17
C GLN A 194 19.66 24.92 -0.40
N GLU A 195 20.06 25.70 -1.41
CA GLU A 195 19.48 27.02 -1.72
C GLU A 195 18.03 26.94 -2.22
N GLN A 196 17.63 25.79 -2.77
CA GLN A 196 16.31 25.58 -3.36
C GLN A 196 15.33 24.91 -2.38
N ILE A 197 15.75 24.62 -1.15
CA ILE A 197 14.95 23.83 -0.23
C ILE A 197 13.64 24.51 0.17
N ASN A 198 13.61 25.85 0.29
CA ASN A 198 12.40 26.56 0.71
C ASN A 198 11.30 26.45 -0.35
N ASP A 199 11.64 26.69 -1.61
CA ASP A 199 10.71 26.54 -2.73
C ASP A 199 10.22 25.10 -2.85
N PHE A 200 11.13 24.15 -2.62
CA PHE A 200 10.81 22.74 -2.55
C PHE A 200 9.77 22.44 -1.46
N LEU A 201 10.01 22.86 -0.22
CA LEU A 201 9.10 22.61 0.91
C LEU A 201 7.71 23.23 0.68
N MET A 202 7.65 24.40 0.07
CA MET A 202 6.38 25.04 -0.28
C MET A 202 5.63 24.30 -1.40
N GLN A 203 6.34 23.73 -2.37
CA GLN A 203 5.74 22.87 -3.39
C GLN A 203 5.24 21.55 -2.81
N LEU A 204 5.96 20.95 -1.86
CA LEU A 204 5.52 19.74 -1.16
C LEU A 204 4.14 19.96 -0.56
N LEU A 205 3.97 21.04 0.23
CA LEU A 205 2.71 21.37 0.88
C LEU A 205 1.53 21.53 -0.10
N LYS A 206 1.79 22.06 -1.30
CA LYS A 206 0.78 22.24 -2.36
C LYS A 206 0.38 20.93 -3.03
N LEU A 207 1.30 19.97 -3.10
CA LEU A 207 1.11 18.71 -3.83
C LEU A 207 0.61 17.57 -2.93
N THR A 208 0.86 17.64 -1.61
CA THR A 208 0.45 16.58 -0.69
C THR A 208 -1.06 16.49 -0.52
N PRO A 209 -1.61 15.28 -0.28
CA PRO A 209 -3.02 15.10 0.05
C PRO A 209 -3.43 15.89 1.29
N GLN A 210 -4.67 16.40 1.29
CA GLN A 210 -5.23 17.21 2.37
C GLN A 210 -5.08 16.56 3.75
N GLU A 211 -5.29 15.25 3.85
CA GLU A 211 -5.20 14.48 5.10
C GLU A 211 -3.78 14.43 5.71
N THR A 212 -2.76 14.81 4.95
CA THR A 212 -1.35 14.74 5.36
C THR A 212 -0.72 16.10 5.63
N ILE A 213 -1.48 17.19 5.44
CA ILE A 213 -0.97 18.56 5.50
C ILE A 213 -0.42 18.91 6.88
N ASP A 214 -1.03 18.44 7.96
CA ASP A 214 -0.57 18.70 9.32
C ASP A 214 0.84 18.14 9.55
N VAL A 215 1.03 16.84 9.28
CA VAL A 215 2.34 16.17 9.44
C VAL A 215 3.36 16.71 8.44
N THR A 216 2.93 17.06 7.23
CA THR A 216 3.79 17.71 6.22
C THR A 216 4.26 19.08 6.70
N THR A 217 3.38 19.86 7.34
CA THR A 217 3.73 21.16 7.91
C THR A 217 4.73 21.00 9.05
N ASP A 218 4.56 20.01 9.92
CA ASP A 218 5.52 19.72 11.00
C ASP A 218 6.88 19.29 10.43
N PHE A 219 6.90 18.48 9.37
CA PHE A 219 8.12 18.13 8.66
C PHE A 219 8.82 19.36 8.07
N ILE A 220 8.08 20.27 7.45
CA ILE A 220 8.62 21.51 6.87
C ILE A 220 9.26 22.35 7.98
N ARG A 221 8.55 22.56 9.11
CA ARG A 221 9.09 23.30 10.27
C ARG A 221 10.36 22.66 10.82
N ALA A 222 10.36 21.34 10.98
CA ALA A 222 11.54 20.61 11.42
C ALA A 222 12.71 20.76 10.44
N THR A 223 12.45 20.71 9.14
CA THR A 223 13.48 20.89 8.11
C THR A 223 14.05 22.30 8.10
N MET A 224 13.22 23.32 8.31
CA MET A 224 13.69 24.71 8.46
C MET A 224 14.57 24.90 9.70
N LEU A 225 14.30 24.17 10.79
CA LEU A 225 15.07 24.24 12.03
C LEU A 225 16.39 23.45 11.96
N LEU A 226 16.35 22.25 11.38
CA LEU A 226 17.43 21.26 11.43
C LEU A 226 18.30 21.23 10.15
N GLY A 227 17.76 21.72 9.04
CA GLY A 227 18.34 21.60 7.71
C GLY A 227 17.95 20.30 6.99
N TRP A 228 17.91 20.36 5.65
CA TRP A 228 17.51 19.23 4.78
C TRP A 228 18.32 17.96 5.01
N ASP A 229 19.64 18.08 5.18
CA ASP A 229 20.50 16.91 5.37
C ASP A 229 20.15 16.08 6.60
N GLN A 230 19.59 16.70 7.64
CA GLN A 230 19.19 16.03 8.88
C GLN A 230 17.78 15.43 8.81
N THR A 231 16.94 15.88 7.88
CA THR A 231 15.53 15.48 7.78
C THR A 231 15.21 14.68 6.51
N LYS A 232 16.11 14.64 5.53
CA LYS A 232 15.90 13.93 4.26
C LYS A 232 15.56 12.45 4.42
N ASP A 233 16.17 11.78 5.39
CA ASP A 233 15.88 10.37 5.65
C ASP A 233 14.48 10.18 6.25
N ILE A 234 14.04 11.11 7.11
CA ILE A 234 12.67 11.14 7.64
C ILE A 234 11.66 11.30 6.48
N PHE A 235 11.95 12.19 5.53
CA PHE A 235 11.12 12.36 4.34
C PHE A 235 10.94 11.04 3.59
N PHE A 236 12.02 10.40 3.16
CA PHE A 236 11.93 9.21 2.31
C PHE A 236 11.48 7.95 3.04
N LYS A 237 11.83 7.80 4.33
CA LYS A 237 11.56 6.57 5.10
C LYS A 237 10.21 6.59 5.81
N HIS A 238 9.69 7.76 6.19
CA HIS A 238 8.48 7.89 7.02
C HIS A 238 7.41 8.75 6.34
N LEU A 239 7.67 10.04 6.11
CA LEU A 239 6.64 10.96 5.59
C LEU A 239 6.14 10.53 4.21
N TRP A 240 7.03 10.14 3.29
CA TRP A 240 6.65 9.65 1.98
C TRP A 240 5.79 8.40 2.05
N LYS A 241 6.05 7.49 3.00
CA LYS A 241 5.21 6.30 3.18
C LYS A 241 3.82 6.67 3.67
N TYR A 242 3.72 7.66 4.56
CA TYR A 242 2.43 8.16 5.01
C TYR A 242 1.64 8.79 3.86
N ILE A 243 2.25 9.73 3.12
CA ILE A 243 1.68 10.36 1.93
C ILE A 243 1.23 9.32 0.91
N ALA A 244 2.12 8.39 0.54
CA ALA A 244 1.83 7.36 -0.43
C ALA A 244 0.71 6.40 0.03
N THR A 245 0.55 6.18 1.34
CA THR A 245 -0.56 5.34 1.85
C THR A 245 -1.91 6.04 1.66
N ILE A 246 -1.96 7.37 1.83
CA ILE A 246 -3.17 8.15 1.53
C ILE A 246 -3.46 8.14 0.03
N GLU A 247 -2.46 8.37 -0.82
CA GLU A 247 -2.60 8.26 -2.29
C GLU A 247 -3.10 6.88 -2.73
N TYR A 248 -2.61 5.83 -2.06
CA TYR A 248 -3.02 4.46 -2.34
C TYR A 248 -4.47 4.20 -1.97
N LYS A 249 -4.89 4.67 -0.78
CA LYS A 249 -6.27 4.63 -0.31
C LYS A 249 -7.21 5.28 -1.33
N GLU A 250 -6.88 6.49 -1.77
CA GLU A 250 -7.71 7.23 -2.75
C GLU A 250 -7.79 6.50 -4.09
N SER A 251 -6.66 5.99 -4.59
CA SER A 251 -6.62 5.24 -5.86
C SER A 251 -7.47 3.96 -5.82
N LEU A 252 -7.53 3.31 -4.66
CA LEU A 252 -8.22 2.04 -4.46
C LEU A 252 -9.73 2.17 -4.23
N LYS A 253 -10.27 3.38 -4.04
CA LYS A 253 -11.72 3.63 -3.92
C LYS A 253 -12.49 3.10 -5.13
N ASN A 254 -11.90 3.09 -6.32
CA ASN A 254 -12.55 2.55 -7.52
C ASN A 254 -12.87 1.05 -7.41
N TYR A 255 -12.09 0.29 -6.65
CA TYR A 255 -12.28 -1.15 -6.47
C TYR A 255 -13.07 -1.46 -5.19
N TYR A 256 -12.71 -0.82 -4.07
CA TYR A 256 -13.25 -1.12 -2.74
C TYR A 256 -14.39 -0.19 -2.29
N GLY A 257 -14.67 0.89 -3.03
CA GLY A 257 -15.55 1.95 -2.56
C GLY A 257 -15.04 2.61 -1.27
N ASP A 258 -15.97 3.05 -0.42
CA ASP A 258 -15.64 3.72 0.85
C ASP A 258 -15.06 2.77 1.91
N GLU A 259 -15.18 1.46 1.74
CA GLU A 259 -14.67 0.46 2.68
C GLU A 259 -13.14 0.55 2.84
N ILE A 260 -12.43 1.03 1.82
CA ILE A 260 -10.97 1.20 1.86
C ILE A 260 -10.50 2.12 2.98
N ASN A 261 -11.33 3.10 3.37
CA ASN A 261 -11.01 4.03 4.45
C ASN A 261 -10.80 3.28 5.76
N ASP A 262 -11.61 2.26 6.01
CA ASP A 262 -11.55 1.46 7.22
C ASP A 262 -10.48 0.37 7.13
N LEU A 263 -10.33 -0.26 5.96
CA LEU A 263 -9.30 -1.27 5.72
C LEU A 263 -7.88 -0.71 5.93
N LEU A 264 -7.62 0.54 5.54
CA LEU A 264 -6.32 1.18 5.71
C LEU A 264 -6.21 2.06 6.97
N LYS A 265 -7.26 2.20 7.78
CA LYS A 265 -7.30 3.15 8.91
C LYS A 265 -6.16 2.93 9.90
N GLU A 266 -5.97 1.70 10.37
CA GLU A 266 -4.92 1.36 11.34
C GLU A 266 -3.52 1.61 10.75
N THR A 267 -3.31 1.24 9.49
CA THR A 267 -2.05 1.49 8.77
C THR A 267 -1.78 2.99 8.67
N ILE A 268 -2.77 3.79 8.31
CA ILE A 268 -2.67 5.25 8.16
C ILE A 268 -2.31 5.91 9.49
N ILE A 269 -3.01 5.55 10.57
CA ILE A 269 -2.72 6.04 11.93
C ILE A 269 -1.28 5.70 12.32
N LYS A 270 -0.88 4.42 12.15
CA LYS A 270 0.47 3.98 12.48
C LYS A 270 1.54 4.75 11.70
N ARG A 271 1.35 4.96 10.38
CA ARG A 271 2.31 5.71 9.54
C ARG A 271 2.41 7.18 9.94
N LYS A 272 1.28 7.79 10.34
CA LYS A 272 1.24 9.13 10.89
C LYS A 272 2.05 9.22 12.20
N GLU A 273 1.75 8.35 13.15
CA GLU A 273 2.43 8.28 14.45
C GLU A 273 3.93 8.03 14.32
N GLU A 274 4.32 7.06 13.48
CA GLU A 274 5.73 6.79 13.16
C GLU A 274 6.46 8.04 12.65
N THR A 275 5.83 8.80 11.74
CA THR A 275 6.42 10.01 11.18
C THR A 275 6.56 11.12 12.23
N GLN A 276 5.52 11.35 13.03
CA GLN A 276 5.54 12.37 14.09
C GLN A 276 6.52 12.04 15.20
N TYR A 277 6.67 10.75 15.54
CA TYR A 277 7.65 10.28 16.51
C TYR A 277 9.08 10.57 16.06
N GLU A 278 9.45 10.17 14.84
CA GLU A 278 10.80 10.40 14.30
C GLU A 278 11.15 11.89 14.20
N LEU A 279 10.19 12.72 13.78
CA LEU A 279 10.35 14.17 13.80
C LEU A 279 10.62 14.72 15.20
N SER A 280 9.83 14.30 16.18
CA SER A 280 9.96 14.75 17.56
C SER A 280 11.30 14.34 18.17
N GLN A 281 11.74 13.09 17.94
CA GLN A 281 13.04 12.61 18.42
C GLN A 281 14.19 13.44 17.86
N ARG A 282 14.15 13.78 16.57
CA ARG A 282 15.20 14.59 15.94
C ARG A 282 15.26 16.01 16.51
N ILE A 283 14.10 16.63 16.74
CA ILE A 283 14.01 17.98 17.34
C ILE A 283 14.54 17.98 18.78
N ILE A 284 14.19 16.97 19.58
CA ILE A 284 14.68 16.83 20.96
C ILE A 284 16.20 16.71 20.97
N GLN A 285 16.76 15.80 20.18
CA GLN A 285 18.21 15.61 20.07
C GLN A 285 18.96 16.89 19.69
N TYR A 286 18.41 17.65 18.73
CA TYR A 286 18.98 18.93 18.33
C TYR A 286 18.94 19.96 19.46
N THR A 287 17.80 20.09 20.13
CA THR A 287 17.59 21.05 21.22
C THR A 287 18.53 20.77 22.40
N ASP A 288 18.66 19.49 22.78
CA ASP A 288 19.58 19.06 23.84
C ASP A 288 21.04 19.34 23.48
N SER A 289 21.42 19.13 22.22
CA SER A 289 22.77 19.42 21.73
C SER A 289 23.10 20.92 21.82
N LYS A 290 22.16 21.80 21.49
CA LYS A 290 22.31 23.25 21.58
C LYS A 290 22.40 23.73 23.02
N HIS A 291 21.54 23.24 23.90
CA HIS A 291 21.61 23.57 25.33
C HIS A 291 22.93 23.11 25.97
N SER A 292 23.48 21.98 25.55
CA SER A 292 24.79 21.52 26.00
C SER A 292 25.91 22.47 25.55
N GLN A 293 25.89 22.89 24.28
CA GLN A 293 26.84 23.87 23.74
C GLN A 293 26.76 25.22 24.45
N ASP A 294 25.55 25.73 24.72
CA ASP A 294 25.36 26.98 25.45
C ASP A 294 25.90 26.92 26.88
N LYS A 295 25.69 25.80 27.59
CA LYS A 295 26.25 25.58 28.92
C LYS A 295 27.78 25.56 28.90
N LEU A 296 28.39 24.97 27.88
CA LEU A 296 29.85 24.96 27.70
C LEU A 296 30.38 26.36 27.40
N TYR A 297 29.71 27.10 26.51
CA TYR A 297 30.05 28.49 26.18
C TYR A 297 29.97 29.39 27.42
N GLN A 298 28.88 29.32 28.18
CA GLN A 298 28.73 30.09 29.42
C GLN A 298 29.82 29.76 30.45
N LYS A 299 30.23 28.49 30.57
CA LYS A 299 31.36 28.09 31.42
C LYS A 299 32.69 28.67 30.93
N TRP A 300 32.90 28.74 29.62
CA TRP A 300 34.12 29.33 29.03
C TRP A 300 34.18 30.83 29.23
N VAL A 301 33.08 31.56 29.00
CA VAL A 301 33.00 33.01 29.23
C VAL A 301 33.28 33.35 30.69
N LYS A 302 32.77 32.58 31.65
CA LYS A 302 33.02 32.81 33.10
C LYS A 302 34.46 32.52 33.56
N LYS A 303 35.29 31.86 32.74
CA LYS A 303 36.70 31.57 33.05
C LYS A 303 37.68 32.59 32.50
N LYS A 304 37.19 33.54 31.68
CA LYS A 304 37.96 34.69 31.20
C LYS A 304 37.64 35.91 32.08
#